data_AF-A0A7V7XJS6-F1
#
_entry.id   AF-A0A7V7XJS6-F1
#
_cell.length_a   1.000
_cell.length_b   1.000
_cell.length_c   1.000
_cell.angle_alpha   90.00
_cell.angle_beta   90.00
_cell.angle_gamma   90.00
#
_symmetry.space_group_name_H-M   'P 1'
#
loop_
_entity.id
_entity.type
_entity.pdbx_description
1 polymer ?
#
loop_
_entity_poly.entity_id
_entity_poly.type
_entity_poly.pdbx_seq_one_letter_code
_entity_poly.pdbx_strand_id
1 'polypeptide(L)'
;MEERTERPRKQQISGIQIVFASILSIGLLLTINFSARIRRGQQIEEVRARIEATINVLSTEQADLISERDYASSDAAVIEWAHREGKLIREGEVLVIPVQPANAQITTPTPAATPIPLATPTEPPTWHLWWKLFFDGPPPGS
;
A
#
# COMPACT_ATOMS: atom_id res chain seq x y z
N MET A 1 -64.81 -44.23 38.04
CA MET A 1 -63.73 -43.98 39.02
C MET A 1 -62.57 -44.83 38.54
N GLU A 2 -61.42 -44.34 38.10
CA GLU A 2 -60.58 -43.25 38.61
C GLU A 2 -59.77 -42.63 37.46
N GLU A 3 -59.66 -41.30 37.40
CA GLU A 3 -58.62 -40.61 36.61
C GLU A 3 -57.30 -40.65 37.39
N ARG A 4 -56.25 -41.26 36.84
CA ARG A 4 -54.89 -41.07 37.36
C ARG A 4 -54.26 -39.86 36.70
N THR A 5 -54.21 -38.75 37.43
CA THR A 5 -53.46 -37.56 37.06
C THR A 5 -51.96 -37.79 37.26
N GLU A 6 -51.20 -37.98 36.19
CA GLU A 6 -49.73 -37.92 36.26
C GLU A 6 -49.27 -36.47 36.37
N ARG A 7 -48.59 -36.13 37.48
CA ARG A 7 -48.01 -34.79 37.68
C ARG A 7 -46.62 -34.73 37.04
N PRO A 8 -46.29 -33.68 36.26
CA PRO A 8 -44.98 -33.55 35.66
C PRO A 8 -43.92 -33.31 36.74
N ARG A 9 -42.93 -34.20 36.81
CA ARG A 9 -41.78 -34.10 37.70
C ARG A 9 -40.97 -32.87 37.32
N LYS A 10 -41.07 -31.78 38.10
CA LYS A 10 -40.22 -30.59 37.95
C LYS A 10 -38.76 -31.03 38.04
N GLN A 11 -38.02 -30.93 36.94
CA GLN A 11 -36.58 -31.13 36.91
C GLN A 11 -35.94 -30.02 37.76
N GLN A 12 -35.41 -30.40 38.92
CA GLN A 12 -34.66 -29.48 39.76
C GLN A 12 -33.28 -29.33 39.15
N ILE A 13 -32.98 -28.12 38.67
CA ILE A 13 -31.67 -27.78 38.11
C ILE A 13 -30.65 -27.96 39.23
N SER A 14 -29.68 -28.85 39.02
CA SER A 14 -28.65 -29.13 40.03
C SER A 14 -27.72 -27.93 40.14
N GLY A 15 -27.32 -27.54 41.36
CA GLY A 15 -26.43 -26.39 41.58
C GLY A 15 -25.13 -26.45 40.77
N ILE A 16 -24.66 -27.67 40.45
CA ILE A 16 -23.46 -27.87 39.62
C ILE A 16 -23.70 -27.48 38.15
N GLN A 17 -24.92 -27.62 37.63
CA GLN A 17 -25.30 -27.17 36.29
C GLN A 17 -25.34 -25.65 36.22
N ILE A 18 -25.75 -24.98 37.30
CA ILE A 18 -25.74 -23.51 37.39
C ILE A 18 -24.30 -23.00 37.38
N VAL A 19 -23.40 -23.61 38.15
CA VAL A 19 -21.97 -23.26 38.14
C VAL A 19 -21.36 -23.48 36.77
N PHE A 20 -21.62 -24.62 36.14
CA PHE A 20 -21.13 -24.90 34.79
C PHE A 20 -21.65 -23.88 33.76
N ALA A 21 -22.95 -23.59 33.77
CA ALA A 21 -23.56 -22.57 32.91
C ALA A 21 -22.98 -21.18 33.17
N SER A 22 -22.67 -20.84 34.43
CA SER A 22 -22.06 -19.56 34.79
C SER A 22 -20.65 -19.42 34.22
N ILE A 23 -19.81 -20.46 34.35
CA ILE A 23 -18.44 -20.47 33.81
C ILE A 23 -18.48 -20.35 32.28
N LEU A 24 -19.39 -21.11 31.63
CA LEU A 24 -19.57 -21.07 30.19
C LEU A 24 -20.02 -19.67 29.72
N SER A 25 -20.96 -19.06 30.44
CA SER A 25 -21.47 -17.72 30.12
C SER A 25 -20.39 -16.66 30.28
N ILE A 26 -19.60 -16.70 31.36
CA ILE A 26 -18.47 -15.80 31.60
C ILE A 26 -17.41 -15.97 30.50
N GLY A 27 -17.05 -17.22 30.16
CA GLY A 27 -16.12 -17.50 29.07
C GLY A 27 -16.56 -16.90 27.74
N LEU A 28 -17.84 -17.08 27.39
CA LEU A 28 -18.42 -16.53 26.16
C LEU A 28 -18.38 -14.99 26.13
N LEU A 29 -18.71 -14.34 27.26
CA LEU A 29 -18.66 -12.89 27.39
C LEU A 29 -17.23 -12.36 27.25
N LEU A 30 -16.24 -13.04 27.83
CA LEU A 30 -14.83 -12.67 27.67
C LEU A 30 -14.37 -12.76 26.21
N THR A 31 -14.70 -13.84 25.50
CA THR A 31 -14.34 -13.99 24.09
C THR A 31 -14.90 -12.85 23.25
N ILE A 32 -16.18 -12.51 23.39
CA ILE A 32 -16.82 -11.43 22.63
C ILE A 32 -16.17 -10.08 22.96
N ASN A 33 -15.97 -9.78 24.24
CA ASN A 33 -15.42 -8.50 24.68
C ASN A 33 -13.94 -8.34 24.28
N PHE A 34 -13.16 -9.42 24.36
CA PHE A 34 -11.77 -9.44 23.95
C PHE A 34 -11.63 -9.26 22.43
N SER A 35 -12.43 -9.96 21.62
CA SER A 35 -12.46 -9.76 20.17
C SER A 35 -12.85 -8.34 19.78
N ALA A 36 -13.82 -7.73 20.46
CA ALA A 36 -14.22 -6.34 20.21
C ALA A 36 -13.15 -5.31 20.63
N ARG A 37 -12.35 -5.62 21.65
CA ARG A 37 -11.24 -4.75 22.09
C ARG A 37 -10.05 -4.81 21.14
N ILE A 38 -9.70 -6.00 20.64
CA ILE A 38 -8.61 -6.16 19.66
C ILE A 38 -8.93 -5.42 18.35
N ARG A 39 -10.14 -5.61 17.80
CA ARG A 39 -10.53 -4.95 16.54
C ARG A 39 -10.49 -3.43 16.62
N ARG A 40 -10.91 -2.85 17.76
CA ARG A 40 -10.84 -1.39 17.97
C ARG A 40 -9.40 -0.88 18.01
N GLY A 41 -8.48 -1.64 18.62
CA GLY A 41 -7.06 -1.28 18.62
C GLY A 41 -6.46 -1.28 17.22
N GLN A 42 -6.70 -2.34 16.45
CA GLN A 42 -6.20 -2.46 15.08
C GLN A 42 -6.73 -1.34 14.18
N GLN A 43 -8.03 -1.03 14.26
CA GLN A 43 -8.63 0.03 13.46
C GLN A 43 -8.02 1.41 13.76
N ILE A 44 -7.69 1.71 15.02
CA ILE A 44 -7.08 3.00 15.38
C ILE A 44 -5.67 3.11 14.81
N GLU A 45 -4.88 2.03 14.87
CA GLU A 45 -3.52 2.01 14.30
C GLU A 45 -3.54 2.13 12.77
N GLU A 46 -4.48 1.47 12.09
CA GLU A 46 -4.66 1.61 10.64
C GLU A 46 -5.01 3.04 10.23
N VAL A 47 -5.94 3.68 10.95
CA VAL A 47 -6.33 5.07 10.71
C VAL A 47 -5.16 6.01 10.97
N ARG A 48 -4.42 5.81 12.06
CA ARG A 48 -3.21 6.57 12.38
C ARG A 48 -2.18 6.46 11.25
N ALA A 49 -1.84 5.25 10.85
CA ALA A 49 -0.85 5.01 9.79
C ALA A 49 -1.26 5.68 8.47
N ARG A 50 -2.55 5.63 8.12
CA ARG A 50 -3.09 6.29 6.93
C ARG A 50 -2.95 7.82 7.00
N ILE A 51 -3.27 8.41 8.15
CA ILE A 51 -3.16 9.87 8.35
C ILE A 51 -1.70 10.30 8.29
N GLU A 52 -0.80 9.59 8.96
CA GLU A 52 0.63 9.88 8.95
C GLU A 52 1.24 9.79 7.55
N ALA A 53 0.87 8.76 6.77
CA ALA A 53 1.28 8.66 5.37
C ALA A 53 0.77 9.85 4.53
N THR A 54 -0.47 10.28 4.77
CA THR A 54 -1.05 11.45 4.07
C THR A 54 -0.30 12.73 4.43
N ILE A 55 0.01 12.94 5.71
CA ILE A 55 0.78 14.11 6.18
C ILE A 55 2.16 14.13 5.51
N ASN A 56 2.84 12.99 5.45
CA ASN A 56 4.17 12.92 4.85
C ASN A 56 4.15 13.31 3.36
N VAL A 57 3.19 12.78 2.60
CA VAL A 57 3.01 13.13 1.18
C VAL A 57 2.74 14.64 1.03
N LEU A 58 1.77 15.17 1.75
CA LEU A 58 1.41 16.59 1.66
C LEU A 58 2.54 17.52 2.10
N SER A 59 3.31 17.13 3.12
CA SER A 59 4.45 17.94 3.60
C SER A 59 5.57 18.01 2.56
N THR A 60 5.79 16.93 1.82
CA THR A 60 6.79 16.86 0.76
C THR A 60 6.35 17.72 -0.42
N GLU A 61 5.10 17.54 -0.88
CA GLU A 61 4.51 18.34 -1.95
C GLU A 61 4.49 19.83 -1.61
N GLN A 62 4.17 20.19 -0.36
CA GLN A 62 4.22 21.56 0.10
C GLN A 62 5.64 22.14 0.04
N ALA A 63 6.65 21.38 0.46
CA ALA A 63 8.04 21.84 0.40
C ALA A 63 8.50 22.09 -1.04
N ASP A 64 8.14 21.19 -1.96
CA ASP A 64 8.44 21.32 -3.38
C ASP A 64 7.74 22.55 -3.99
N LEU A 65 6.45 22.73 -3.71
CA LEU A 65 5.68 23.89 -4.19
C LEU A 65 6.18 25.22 -3.62
N ILE A 66 6.63 25.23 -2.36
CA ILE A 66 7.26 26.42 -1.77
C ILE A 66 8.56 26.74 -2.49
N SER A 67 9.40 25.72 -2.72
CA SER A 67 10.67 25.88 -3.45
C SER A 67 10.45 26.42 -4.87
N GLU A 68 9.47 25.87 -5.59
CA GLU A 68 9.14 26.32 -6.94
C GLU A 68 8.58 27.75 -6.96
N ARG A 69 7.71 28.09 -6.01
CA ARG A 69 7.19 29.45 -5.84
C ARG A 69 8.31 30.44 -5.52
N ASP A 70 9.22 30.07 -4.63
CA ASP A 70 10.35 30.92 -4.24
C ASP A 70 11.29 31.13 -5.43
N TYR A 71 11.59 30.06 -6.19
CA TYR A 71 12.35 30.15 -7.45
C TYR A 71 11.66 31.07 -8.46
N ALA A 72 10.37 30.87 -8.73
CA ALA A 72 9.61 31.69 -9.68
C ALA A 72 9.57 33.18 -9.30
N SER A 73 9.65 33.48 -8.00
CA SER A 73 9.72 34.86 -7.49
C SER A 73 11.14 35.46 -7.47
N SER A 74 12.16 34.67 -7.78
CA SER A 74 13.56 35.09 -7.72
C SER A 74 14.05 35.74 -9.01
N ASP A 75 15.09 36.56 -8.90
CA ASP A 75 15.79 37.12 -10.06
C ASP A 75 16.38 36.03 -10.97
N ALA A 76 16.74 34.87 -10.41
CA ALA A 76 17.28 33.74 -11.17
C ALA A 76 16.29 33.25 -12.23
N ALA A 77 15.00 33.15 -11.89
CA ALA A 77 13.96 32.78 -12.84
C ALA A 77 13.77 33.84 -13.93
N VAL A 78 13.86 35.13 -13.58
CA VAL A 78 13.80 36.22 -14.57
C VAL A 78 14.97 36.16 -15.54
N ILE A 79 16.19 35.90 -15.04
CA ILE A 79 17.40 35.77 -15.85
C ILE A 79 17.30 34.55 -16.78
N GLU A 80 16.86 33.41 -16.26
CA GLU A 80 16.68 32.19 -17.04
C GLU A 80 15.68 32.43 -18.17
N TRP A 81 14.53 33.04 -17.87
CA TRP A 81 13.54 33.41 -18.88
C TRP A 81 14.11 34.39 -19.90
N ALA A 82 14.83 35.42 -19.46
CA ALA A 82 15.43 36.42 -20.33
C ALA A 82 16.41 35.78 -21.32
N HIS A 83 17.23 34.83 -20.88
CA HIS A 83 18.17 34.11 -21.73
C HIS A 83 17.48 33.09 -22.66
N ARG A 84 16.53 32.31 -22.12
CA ARG A 84 15.91 31.19 -22.85
C ARG A 84 14.86 31.67 -23.84
N GLU A 85 13.91 32.47 -23.38
CA GLU A 85 12.74 32.90 -24.13
C GLU A 85 12.95 34.29 -24.74
N GLY A 86 13.46 35.22 -23.93
CA GLY A 86 13.71 36.61 -24.37
C GLY A 86 14.90 36.75 -25.33
N LYS A 87 15.81 35.77 -25.39
CA LYS A 87 17.10 35.84 -26.09
C LYS A 87 17.91 37.09 -25.72
N LEU A 88 17.68 37.62 -24.53
CA LEU A 88 18.40 38.74 -23.95
C LEU A 88 19.73 38.23 -23.38
N ILE A 89 20.70 39.13 -23.29
CA ILE A 89 22.02 38.88 -22.69
C ILE A 89 22.34 40.04 -21.74
N ARG A 90 23.07 39.77 -20.66
CA ARG A 90 23.56 40.83 -19.76
C ARG A 90 24.75 41.54 -20.39
N GLU A 91 25.04 42.73 -19.85
CA GLU A 91 26.25 43.46 -20.25
C GLU A 91 27.50 42.62 -19.98
N GLY A 92 28.29 42.39 -21.03
CA GLY A 92 29.50 41.57 -20.99
C GLY A 92 29.32 40.08 -21.33
N GLU A 93 28.08 39.60 -21.52
CA GLU A 93 27.83 38.23 -21.99
C GLU A 93 27.93 38.12 -23.51
N VAL A 94 28.37 36.96 -24.02
CA VAL A 94 28.49 36.67 -25.46
C VAL A 94 27.52 35.55 -25.83
N LEU A 95 26.54 35.86 -26.69
CA LEU A 95 25.61 34.87 -27.22
C LEU A 95 26.31 33.97 -28.24
N VAL A 96 26.46 32.69 -27.93
CA VAL A 96 27.00 31.69 -28.86
C VAL A 96 25.85 30.90 -29.45
N ILE A 97 25.67 30.99 -30.77
CA ILE A 97 24.70 30.18 -31.52
C ILE A 97 25.48 29.04 -32.19
N PRO A 98 25.26 27.76 -31.79
CA PRO A 98 25.89 26.63 -32.46
C PRO A 98 25.36 26.53 -33.89
N VAL A 99 26.19 26.88 -34.87
CA VAL A 99 25.92 26.58 -36.27
C VAL A 99 26.46 25.19 -36.57
N GLN A 100 25.58 24.27 -36.97
CA GLN A 100 26.03 22.99 -37.51
C GLN A 100 26.75 23.28 -38.84
N PRO A 101 27.99 22.80 -39.03
CA PRO A 101 28.67 23.01 -40.30
C PRO A 101 27.91 22.28 -41.41
N ALA A 102 27.86 22.86 -42.61
CA ALA A 102 27.05 22.34 -43.72
C ALA A 102 27.44 20.90 -44.18
N ASN A 103 28.59 20.42 -43.72
CA ASN A 103 29.13 19.07 -43.93
C ASN A 103 29.10 18.20 -42.65
N ALA A 104 28.40 18.62 -41.59
CA ALA A 104 28.07 17.74 -40.48
C ALA A 104 27.16 16.63 -41.00
N GLN A 105 27.76 15.53 -41.42
CA GLN A 105 27.07 14.26 -41.51
C GLN A 105 26.50 13.99 -40.13
N ILE A 106 25.19 14.16 -39.99
CA ILE A 106 24.44 13.71 -38.83
C ILE A 106 24.62 12.20 -38.84
N THR A 107 25.60 11.69 -38.08
CA THR A 107 25.75 10.26 -37.89
C THR A 107 24.48 9.82 -37.16
N THR A 108 23.57 9.17 -37.88
CA THR A 108 22.43 8.49 -37.25
C THR A 108 23.01 7.63 -36.14
N PRO A 109 22.62 7.82 -34.87
CA PRO A 109 23.15 7.01 -33.79
C PRO A 109 22.84 5.55 -34.11
N THR A 110 23.87 4.71 -34.19
CA THR A 110 23.70 3.27 -34.33
C THR A 110 22.82 2.80 -33.17
N PRO A 111 21.67 2.13 -33.43
CA PRO A 111 20.81 1.64 -32.38
C PRO A 111 21.63 0.80 -31.40
N ALA A 112 21.57 1.15 -30.11
CA ALA A 112 22.15 0.32 -29.07
C ALA A 112 21.52 -1.07 -29.17
N ALA A 113 22.35 -2.13 -29.09
CA ALA A 113 21.87 -3.50 -29.14
C ALA A 113 20.79 -3.69 -28.07
N THR A 114 19.62 -4.17 -28.48
CA THR A 114 18.52 -4.49 -27.58
C THR A 114 19.05 -5.45 -26.52
N PRO A 115 18.88 -5.16 -25.21
CA PRO A 115 19.28 -6.09 -24.17
C PRO A 115 18.55 -7.41 -24.41
N ILE A 116 19.32 -8.51 -24.44
CA ILE A 116 18.78 -9.86 -24.53
C ILE A 116 17.87 -10.02 -23.31
N PRO A 117 16.57 -10.32 -23.47
CA PRO A 117 15.70 -10.50 -22.32
C PRO A 117 16.28 -11.64 -21.48
N LEU A 118 16.59 -11.33 -20.22
CA LEU A 118 16.93 -12.34 -19.23
C LEU A 118 15.77 -13.33 -19.19
N ALA A 119 16.05 -14.61 -19.45
CA ALA A 119 15.02 -15.64 -19.43
C ALA A 119 14.28 -15.56 -18.08
N THR A 120 13.02 -15.15 -18.13
CA THR A 120 12.16 -15.13 -16.96
C THR A 120 12.08 -16.57 -16.45
N PRO A 121 12.29 -16.84 -15.15
CA PRO A 121 12.06 -18.17 -14.62
C PRO A 121 10.64 -18.59 -15.00
N THR A 122 10.49 -19.74 -15.66
CA THR A 122 9.17 -20.31 -15.94
C THR A 122 8.44 -20.49 -14.62
N GLU A 123 7.47 -19.62 -14.35
CA GLU A 123 6.68 -19.69 -13.13
C GLU A 123 5.87 -21.00 -13.17
N PRO A 124 5.84 -21.79 -12.09
CA PRO A 124 5.04 -23.00 -12.06
C PRO A 124 3.56 -22.64 -12.30
N PRO A 125 2.81 -23.50 -13.01
CA PRO A 125 1.41 -23.22 -13.29
C PRO A 125 0.62 -23.07 -11.98
N THR A 126 -0.33 -22.13 -11.94
CA THR A 126 -1.04 -21.69 -10.72
C THR A 126 -1.58 -22.82 -9.85
N TRP A 127 -1.96 -23.96 -10.44
CA TRP A 127 -2.45 -25.13 -9.71
C TRP A 127 -1.40 -25.77 -8.79
N HIS A 128 -0.10 -25.67 -9.10
CA HIS A 128 0.98 -26.11 -8.20
C HIS A 128 1.00 -25.29 -6.91
N LEU A 129 0.65 -24.00 -6.99
CA LEU A 129 0.57 -23.10 -5.84
C LEU A 129 -0.57 -23.52 -4.91
N TRP A 130 -1.73 -23.83 -5.49
CA TRP A 130 -2.88 -24.35 -4.76
C TRP A 130 -2.59 -25.70 -4.12
N TRP A 131 -1.88 -26.60 -4.81
CA TRP A 131 -1.53 -27.90 -4.26
C TRP A 131 -0.69 -27.79 -2.98
N LYS A 132 0.35 -26.95 -2.99
CA LYS A 132 1.21 -26.70 -1.82
C LYS A 132 0.49 -26.11 -0.62
N LEU A 133 -0.63 -25.42 -0.83
CA LEU A 133 -1.43 -24.86 0.27
C LEU A 133 -2.23 -25.92 1.02
N PHE A 134 -2.57 -27.04 0.37
CA PHE A 134 -3.45 -28.07 0.95
C PHE A 134 -2.72 -29.38 1.25
N PHE A 135 -1.54 -29.61 0.67
CA PHE A 135 -0.83 -30.88 0.80
C PHE A 135 0.68 -30.67 1.00
N ASP A 136 1.26 -31.35 2.00
CA ASP A 136 2.69 -31.32 2.35
C ASP A 136 3.58 -32.17 1.40
N GLY A 137 3.12 -32.43 0.17
CA GLY A 137 3.78 -33.34 -0.78
C GLY A 137 3.86 -32.79 -2.20
N PRO A 138 4.75 -33.34 -3.05
CA PRO A 138 4.89 -32.90 -4.43
C PRO A 138 3.60 -33.14 -5.22
N PRO A 139 3.20 -32.22 -6.11
CA PRO A 139 2.03 -32.40 -6.95
C PRO A 139 2.22 -33.56 -7.93
N PRO A 140 1.14 -34.29 -8.27
CA PRO A 140 1.23 -35.39 -9.22
C PRO A 140 1.63 -34.88 -10.62
N GLY A 141 2.72 -35.42 -11.18
CA GLY A 141 3.22 -35.05 -12.52
C GLY A 141 4.35 -34.02 -12.55
N SER A 142 5.01 -33.76 -11.42
CA SER A 142 6.31 -33.06 -11.35
C SER A 142 7.46 -33.90 -11.92
#